data_AF-A0A973E777-F1
#
_entry.id   AF-A0A973E777-F1
#
_cell.length_a   1.000
_cell.length_b   1.000
_cell.length_c   1.000
_cell.angle_alpha   90.00
_cell.angle_beta   90.00
_cell.angle_gamma   90.00
#
_symmetry.space_group_name_H-M   'P 1'
#
loop_
_entity.id
_entity.type
_entity.pdbx_description
1 polymer ?
#
loop_
_entity_poly.entity_id
_entity_poly.type
_entity_poly.pdbx_seq_one_letter_code
_entity_poly.pdbx_strand_id
1 'polypeptide(L)'
;MHYVQGFVVPVDRDKRDAYHALAEKAATFFLEQGAIRIVEAWGEDVPDGKVTDFKRSVAAQADEQIVFSWIEWPDKSTCETAAQRMQGDERFKMPDDLPFDGKRMIWAGFTPFLDRYRDDSAT
;
A
#
# COMPACT_ATOMS: atom_id res chain seq x y z
N MET A 1 -7.92 -15.29 -10.61
CA MET A 1 -6.72 -15.90 -9.98
C MET A 1 -6.10 -14.82 -9.14
N HIS A 2 -5.78 -15.13 -7.88
CA HIS A 2 -5.42 -14.14 -6.86
C HIS A 2 -4.37 -13.14 -7.38
N TYR A 3 -4.54 -11.86 -7.06
CA TYR A 3 -3.66 -10.79 -7.52
C TYR A 3 -3.33 -9.87 -6.36
N VAL A 4 -2.08 -9.40 -6.28
CA VAL A 4 -1.60 -8.54 -5.20
C VAL A 4 -1.07 -7.25 -5.81
N GLN A 5 -1.50 -6.11 -5.30
CA GLN A 5 -0.87 -4.83 -5.59
C GLN A 5 -0.04 -4.41 -4.38
N GLY A 6 1.28 -4.28 -4.54
CA GLY A 6 2.20 -3.89 -3.48
C GLY A 6 2.69 -2.46 -3.63
N PHE A 7 2.96 -1.80 -2.50
CA PHE A 7 3.36 -0.41 -2.41
C PHE A 7 4.50 -0.22 -1.39
N VAL A 8 5.34 0.77 -1.65
CA VAL A 8 6.29 1.31 -0.67
C VAL A 8 6.13 2.82 -0.67
N VAL A 9 5.93 3.40 0.51
CA VAL A 9 5.62 4.82 0.68
C VAL A 9 6.56 5.46 1.71
N PRO A 10 7.23 6.58 1.39
CA PRO A 10 8.00 7.36 2.35
C PRO A 10 7.10 8.38 3.04
N VAL A 11 6.61 8.08 4.25
CA VAL A 11 5.66 8.92 4.98
C VAL A 11 6.40 9.79 5.99
N ASP A 12 6.04 11.07 6.10
CA ASP A 12 6.60 11.97 7.11
C ASP A 12 6.34 11.37 8.51
N ARG A 13 7.39 11.26 9.34
CA ARG A 13 7.32 10.52 10.62
C ARG A 13 6.30 11.12 11.59
N ASP A 14 6.11 12.44 11.55
CA ASP A 14 5.14 13.18 12.35
C ASP A 14 3.71 13.14 11.78
N LYS A 15 3.51 12.63 10.56
CA LYS A 15 2.20 12.51 9.89
C LYS A 15 1.63 11.09 9.89
N ARG A 16 2.10 10.20 10.77
CA ARG A 16 1.59 8.81 10.89
C ARG A 16 0.06 8.74 10.98
N ASP A 17 -0.56 9.54 11.85
CA ASP A 17 -2.01 9.51 12.05
C ASP A 17 -2.78 10.06 10.84
N ALA A 18 -2.24 11.08 10.17
CA ALA A 18 -2.79 11.61 8.93
C ALA A 18 -2.72 10.57 7.80
N TYR A 19 -1.61 9.84 7.70
CA TYR A 19 -1.48 8.72 6.77
C TYR A 19 -2.48 7.60 7.09
N HIS A 20 -2.62 7.22 8.37
CA HIS A 20 -3.60 6.21 8.78
C HIS A 20 -5.03 6.60 8.39
N ALA A 21 -5.43 7.85 8.61
CA ALA A 21 -6.76 8.35 8.22
C ALA A 21 -6.97 8.36 6.69
N LEU A 22 -5.91 8.65 5.92
CA LEU A 22 -5.94 8.56 4.47
C LEU A 22 -6.07 7.11 3.99
N ALA A 23 -5.28 6.21 4.58
CA ALA A 23 -5.29 4.79 4.28
C ALA A 23 -6.64 4.14 4.60
N GLU A 24 -7.28 4.48 5.72
CA GLU A 24 -8.61 3.96 6.10
C GLU A 24 -9.68 4.33 5.06
N LYS A 25 -9.65 5.58 4.57
CA LYS A 25 -10.56 6.03 3.50
C LYS A 25 -10.32 5.28 2.21
N ALA A 26 -9.06 5.09 1.82
CA ALA A 26 -8.69 4.33 0.63
C ALA A 26 -9.08 2.85 0.75
N ALA A 27 -8.82 2.22 1.90
CA ALA A 27 -9.18 0.84 2.18
C ALA A 27 -10.68 0.63 2.08
N THR A 28 -11.49 1.51 2.69
CA THR A 28 -12.96 1.45 2.59
C THR A 28 -13.42 1.42 1.13
N PHE A 29 -12.90 2.33 0.30
CA PHE A 29 -13.22 2.35 -1.13
C PHE A 29 -12.79 1.07 -1.85
N PHE A 30 -11.55 0.62 -1.65
CA PHE A 30 -11.06 -0.57 -2.37
C PHE A 30 -11.82 -1.84 -1.96
N LEU A 31 -12.27 -1.95 -0.70
CA LEU A 31 -13.17 -3.01 -0.26
C LEU A 31 -14.53 -2.92 -0.99
N GLU A 32 -15.11 -1.73 -1.14
CA GLU A 32 -16.32 -1.53 -1.96
C GLU A 32 -16.11 -1.93 -3.43
N GLN A 33 -14.88 -1.82 -3.94
CA GLN A 33 -14.51 -2.23 -5.29
C GLN A 33 -14.13 -3.72 -5.43
N GLY A 34 -14.20 -4.50 -4.34
CA GLY A 34 -13.96 -5.94 -4.37
C GLY A 34 -12.53 -6.37 -4.00
N ALA A 35 -11.73 -5.50 -3.39
CA ALA A 35 -10.53 -5.95 -2.68
C ALA A 35 -10.90 -6.93 -1.57
N ILE A 36 -10.05 -7.92 -1.33
CA ILE A 36 -10.24 -8.97 -0.33
C ILE A 36 -9.61 -8.55 1.00
N ARG A 37 -8.45 -7.88 0.93
CA ARG A 37 -7.68 -7.47 2.09
C ARG A 37 -6.80 -6.29 1.74
N ILE A 38 -6.67 -5.36 2.68
CA ILE A 38 -5.71 -4.25 2.62
C ILE A 38 -4.85 -4.35 3.87
N VAL A 39 -3.55 -4.19 3.72
CA VAL A 39 -2.62 -4.14 4.83
C VAL A 39 -1.69 -2.94 4.66
N GLU A 40 -1.57 -2.15 5.71
CA GLU A 40 -0.64 -1.03 5.83
C GLU A 40 0.29 -1.31 7.02
N ALA A 41 1.59 -1.49 6.76
CA ALA A 41 2.58 -1.79 7.79
C ALA A 41 3.56 -0.64 7.95
N TRP A 42 3.53 0.00 9.13
CA TRP A 42 4.51 1.02 9.52
C TRP A 42 5.85 0.36 9.82
N GLY A 43 6.93 0.83 9.19
CA GLY A 43 8.25 0.24 9.35
C GLY A 43 8.75 0.35 10.79
N GLU A 44 9.08 -0.79 11.40
CA GLU A 44 9.60 -0.88 12.76
C GLU A 44 11.11 -1.15 12.76
N ASP A 45 11.56 -2.16 12.01
CA ASP A 45 12.96 -2.51 11.80
C ASP A 45 13.30 -2.50 10.30
N VAL A 46 13.70 -1.34 9.79
CA VAL A 46 14.00 -1.11 8.37
C VAL A 46 15.52 -0.90 8.19
N PRO A 47 16.26 -1.96 7.84
CA PRO A 47 17.72 -1.92 7.81
C PRO A 47 18.24 -1.06 6.66
N ASP A 48 19.39 -0.43 6.90
CA ASP A 48 20.13 0.32 5.88
C ASP A 48 21.05 -0.61 5.09
N GLY A 49 20.83 -0.65 3.78
CA GLY A 49 21.60 -1.46 2.84
C GLY A 49 22.79 -0.69 2.26
N LYS A 50 23.76 -1.45 1.73
CA LYS A 50 24.92 -0.88 1.01
C LYS A 50 24.66 -0.68 -0.49
N VAL A 51 23.78 -1.49 -1.08
CA VAL A 51 23.47 -1.46 -2.52
C VAL A 51 22.02 -1.02 -2.73
N THR A 52 21.08 -1.70 -2.11
CA THR A 52 19.65 -1.39 -2.10
C THR A 52 19.07 -1.62 -0.72
N ASP A 53 17.97 -0.93 -0.44
CA ASP A 53 17.12 -1.10 0.74
C ASP A 53 15.76 -0.42 0.48
N PHE A 54 14.81 -0.60 1.40
CA PHE A 54 13.48 0.00 1.32
C PHE A 54 13.50 1.53 1.34
N LYS A 55 14.48 2.15 2.01
CA LYS A 55 14.57 3.61 2.06
C LYS A 55 15.02 4.16 0.70
N ARG A 56 16.02 3.52 0.08
CA ARG A 56 16.54 3.86 -1.25
C ARG A 56 15.51 3.63 -2.35
N SER A 57 14.66 2.61 -2.25
CA SER A 57 13.66 2.30 -3.29
C SER A 57 12.65 3.42 -3.51
N VAL A 58 12.42 4.25 -2.48
CA VAL A 58 11.55 5.42 -2.52
C VAL A 58 12.29 6.73 -2.26
N ALA A 59 13.62 6.74 -2.33
CA ALA A 59 14.46 7.90 -2.03
C ALA A 59 14.02 8.64 -0.74
N ALA A 60 13.83 7.88 0.35
CA ALA A 60 13.37 8.41 1.63
C ALA A 60 14.36 9.41 2.23
N GLN A 61 13.80 10.46 2.84
CA GLN A 61 14.50 11.47 3.61
C GLN A 61 14.65 11.04 5.08
N ALA A 62 15.46 11.76 5.84
CA ALA A 62 15.83 11.38 7.21
C ALA A 62 14.66 11.46 8.22
N ASP A 63 13.70 12.32 7.94
CA ASP A 63 12.48 12.59 8.72
C ASP A 63 11.28 11.73 8.29
N GLU A 64 11.48 10.81 7.35
CA GLU A 64 10.44 9.91 6.88
C GLU A 64 10.54 8.51 7.51
N GLN A 65 9.46 7.77 7.38
CA GLN A 65 9.34 6.36 7.73
C GLN A 65 8.76 5.59 6.55
N ILE A 66 9.19 4.34 6.38
CA ILE A 66 8.67 3.50 5.31
C ILE A 66 7.36 2.86 5.75
N VAL A 67 6.35 2.98 4.89
CA VAL A 67 5.18 2.11 4.91
C VAL A 67 5.34 1.07 3.81
N PHE A 68 5.21 -0.20 4.18
CA PHE A 68 5.05 -1.31 3.24
C PHE A 68 3.60 -1.76 3.28
N SER A 69 2.93 -1.70 2.13
CA SER A 69 1.50 -2.02 2.07
C SER A 69 1.15 -2.83 0.85
N TRP A 70 0.02 -3.52 0.93
CA TRP A 70 -0.52 -4.27 -0.19
C TRP A 70 -2.03 -4.39 -0.14
N ILE A 71 -2.61 -4.58 -1.32
CA ILE A 71 -4.02 -4.91 -1.52
C ILE A 71 -4.10 -6.26 -2.21
N GLU A 72 -4.87 -7.18 -1.62
CA GLU A 72 -5.18 -8.49 -2.16
C GLU A 72 -6.51 -8.42 -2.94
N TRP A 73 -6.51 -8.95 -4.16
CA TRP A 73 -7.62 -8.91 -5.10
C TRP A 73 -8.01 -10.32 -5.54
N PRO A 74 -9.29 -10.56 -5.91
CA PRO A 74 -9.70 -11.85 -6.47
C PRO A 74 -9.04 -12.14 -7.82
N ASP A 75 -8.81 -11.07 -8.60
CA ASP A 75 -8.10 -11.10 -9.86
C ASP A 75 -7.62 -9.70 -10.28
N LYS A 76 -6.76 -9.69 -11.31
CA LYS A 76 -6.21 -8.47 -11.91
C LYS A 76 -7.28 -7.56 -12.52
N SER A 77 -8.34 -8.12 -13.11
CA SER A 77 -9.39 -7.34 -13.78
C SER A 77 -10.18 -6.49 -12.78
N THR A 78 -10.44 -7.04 -11.59
CA THR A 78 -11.07 -6.34 -10.48
C THR A 78 -10.20 -5.18 -10.01
N CYS A 79 -8.90 -5.40 -9.83
CA CYS A 79 -7.92 -4.35 -9.50
C CYS A 79 -7.90 -3.23 -10.56
N GLU A 80 -7.86 -3.58 -11.84
CA GLU A 80 -7.85 -2.59 -12.94
C GLU A 80 -9.14 -1.78 -13.00
N THR A 81 -10.28 -2.43 -12.80
CA THR A 81 -11.59 -1.77 -12.74
C THR A 81 -11.67 -0.80 -11.55
N ALA A 82 -11.17 -1.20 -10.39
CA ALA A 82 -11.11 -0.34 -9.21
C ALA A 82 -10.25 0.91 -9.45
N ALA A 83 -9.09 0.76 -10.09
CA ALA A 83 -8.20 1.87 -10.44
C ALA A 83 -8.86 2.86 -11.41
N GLN A 84 -9.58 2.36 -12.43
CA GLN A 84 -10.33 3.21 -13.37
C GLN A 84 -11.45 3.98 -12.66
N ARG A 85 -12.17 3.35 -11.73
CA ARG A 85 -13.22 4.01 -10.95
C ARG A 85 -12.64 5.11 -10.06
N MET A 86 -11.50 4.85 -9.41
CA MET A 86 -10.83 5.82 -8.57
C MET A 86 -10.44 7.09 -9.35
N GLN A 87 -9.98 6.96 -10.59
CA GLN A 87 -9.63 8.12 -11.43
C GLN A 87 -10.82 9.04 -11.73
N GLY A 88 -12.04 8.50 -11.77
CA GLY A 88 -13.26 9.26 -11.99
C GLY A 88 -14.00 9.68 -10.72
N ASP A 89 -13.53 9.26 -9.54
CA ASP A 89 -14.22 9.46 -8.27
C ASP A 89 -13.75 10.74 -7.57
N GLU A 90 -14.67 11.70 -7.40
CA GLU A 90 -14.35 12.98 -6.76
C GLU A 90 -13.91 12.83 -5.29
N ARG A 91 -14.24 11.70 -4.63
CA ARG A 91 -13.78 11.37 -3.28
C ARG A 91 -12.25 11.19 -3.20
N PHE A 92 -11.59 10.95 -4.33
CA PHE A 92 -10.15 10.65 -4.44
C PHE A 92 -9.33 11.79 -5.05
N LYS A 93 -9.86 13.02 -5.07
CA LYS A 93 -9.01 14.20 -5.30
C LYS A 93 -7.92 14.21 -4.23
N MET A 94 -6.65 14.09 -4.64
CA MET A 94 -5.54 14.11 -3.70
C MET A 94 -5.61 15.41 -2.89
N PRO A 95 -5.56 15.34 -1.55
CA PRO A 95 -5.41 16.52 -0.72
C PRO A 95 -4.13 17.29 -1.12
N ASP A 96 -4.15 18.62 -1.01
CA ASP A 96 -2.96 19.43 -1.28
C ASP A 96 -1.83 19.18 -0.26
N ASP A 97 -2.18 18.77 0.97
CA ASP A 97 -1.25 18.38 2.02
C ASP A 97 -1.30 16.86 2.23
N LEU A 98 -0.58 16.14 1.37
CA LEU A 98 -0.39 14.71 1.55
C LEU A 98 0.60 14.45 2.69
N PRO A 99 0.43 13.34 3.43
CA PRO A 99 1.38 12.95 4.47
C PRO A 99 2.68 12.33 3.91
N PHE A 100 2.86 12.35 2.59
CA PHE A 100 4.02 11.84 1.87
C PHE A 100 4.12 12.49 0.48
N ASP A 101 5.29 12.40 -0.17
CA ASP A 101 5.46 12.77 -1.57
C ASP A 101 5.03 11.63 -2.50
N GLY A 102 3.86 11.77 -3.11
CA GLY A 102 3.28 10.78 -4.02
C GLY A 102 4.14 10.45 -5.25
N LYS A 103 5.12 11.28 -5.62
CA LYS A 103 6.04 11.00 -6.74
C LYS A 103 7.10 9.96 -6.40
N ARG A 104 7.38 9.78 -5.10
CA ARG A 104 8.37 8.83 -4.58
C ARG A 104 7.77 7.50 -4.16
N MET A 105 6.43 7.43 -4.03
CA MET A 105 5.73 6.17 -3.87
C MET A 105 6.00 5.26 -5.08
N ILE A 106 6.37 4.02 -4.80
CA ILE A 106 6.47 2.96 -5.82
C ILE A 106 5.35 1.95 -5.61
N TRP A 107 4.84 1.41 -6.71
CA TRP A 107 3.79 0.40 -6.68
C TRP A 107 3.93 -0.54 -7.88
N ALA A 108 3.47 -1.77 -7.70
CA ALA A 108 3.41 -2.77 -8.76
C ALA A 108 2.37 -3.84 -8.44
N GLY A 109 1.91 -4.55 -9.47
CA GLY A 109 0.98 -5.65 -9.32
C GLY A 109 1.61 -7.00 -9.67
N PHE A 110 1.23 -8.03 -8.92
CA PHE A 110 1.88 -9.33 -8.90
C PHE A 110 0.84 -10.46 -8.86
N THR A 111 1.12 -11.54 -9.59
CA THR A 111 0.40 -12.81 -9.41
C THR A 111 1.17 -13.65 -8.39
N PRO A 112 0.57 -14.03 -7.24
CA PRO A 112 1.22 -14.90 -6.27
C PRO A 112 1.60 -16.24 -6.90
N PHE A 113 2.85 -16.66 -6.74
CA PHE A 113 3.32 -17.98 -7.17
C PHE A 113 3.31 -19.01 -6.02
N LEU A 114 3.34 -18.52 -4.77
CA LEU A 114 3.30 -19.32 -3.55
C LEU A 114 2.45 -18.59 -2.52
N ASP A 115 1.44 -19.29 -1.99
CA ASP A 115 0.57 -18.80 -0.93
C ASP A 115 0.26 -19.96 0.03
N ARG A 116 0.56 -19.75 1.31
CA ARG A 116 0.46 -20.73 2.40
C ARG A 116 0.10 -19.99 3.69
N TYR A 117 -0.96 -20.43 4.33
CA TYR A 117 -1.32 -20.02 5.68
C TYR A 117 -1.25 -21.25 6.60
N ARG A 118 -0.94 -21.02 7.88
CA ARG A 118 -1.05 -22.05 8.91
C ARG A 118 -2.53 -22.18 9.27
N ASP A 119 -3.09 -23.36 9.09
CA ASP A 119 -4.45 -23.67 9.55
C ASP A 119 -4.37 -24.32 10.94
N ASP A 120 -4.63 -23.51 11.97
CA ASP A 120 -4.64 -23.95 13.36
C ASP A 120 -5.98 -24.60 13.77
N SER A 121 -6.94 -24.76 12.84
CA SER A 121 -8.23 -25.42 13.12
C SER A 121 -8.15 -26.96 13.16
N ALA A 122 -6.99 -27.52 12.80
CA ALA A 122 -6.68 -28.94 12.90
C ALA A 122 -5.93 -29.27 14.21
N THR A 123 -6.61 -29.19 15.34
CA THR A 123 -6.20 -29.83 16.61
C THR A 123 -7.24 -30.84 17.05
#